data_AF-A0AAU2P3C2-F1
#
_entry.id   AF-A0AAU2P3C2-F1
#
_cell.length_a   1.000
_cell.length_b   1.000
_cell.length_c   1.000
_cell.angle_alpha   90.00
_cell.angle_beta   90.00
_cell.angle_gamma   90.00
#
_symmetry.space_group_name_H-M   'P 1'
#
loop_
_entity.id
_entity.type
_entity.pdbx_description
1 polymer ?
#
loop_
_entity_poly.entity_id
_entity_poly.type
_entity_poly.pdbx_seq_one_letter_code
_entity_poly.pdbx_strand_id
1 'polypeptide(L)'
;MLHRGQESTDGTGGGELTVPMAWLYAEYIADELLRTGDLMPPTSFEFRAGRDALALTIFLSDAGGELSGIRVITQLETWLSLTAYDQPWRDWVREHMARLGAKAVESGAPDPDLELASAAWRWLEETELLAPDLDAVPGGGPVPGEDDGPKVWTPAWRLGLPLGHLAIHLF
;
A
#
# COMPACT_ATOMS: atom_id res chain seq x y z
N MET A 1 24.74 -63.00 -3.35
CA MET A 1 25.11 -61.89 -2.45
C MET A 1 24.21 -60.71 -2.78
N LEU A 2 23.47 -60.24 -1.78
CA LEU A 2 22.50 -59.15 -1.84
C LEU A 2 23.23 -57.80 -1.70
N HIS A 3 23.09 -56.90 -2.66
CA HIS A 3 23.30 -55.45 -2.50
C HIS A 3 22.02 -54.78 -3.01
N ARG A 4 21.02 -54.65 -2.12
CA ARG A 4 20.74 -53.49 -1.26
C ARG A 4 20.32 -52.29 -2.12
N GLY A 5 19.00 -52.12 -2.18
CA GLY A 5 18.37 -50.94 -2.76
C GLY A 5 18.84 -49.67 -2.08
N GLN A 6 19.13 -48.68 -2.91
CA GLN A 6 18.97 -47.29 -2.56
C GLN A 6 17.57 -46.89 -3.04
N GLU A 7 16.59 -47.00 -2.15
CA GLU A 7 15.44 -46.11 -2.19
C GLU A 7 15.96 -44.71 -1.91
N SER A 8 16.12 -43.89 -2.96
CA SER A 8 16.20 -42.45 -2.79
C SER A 8 14.83 -41.98 -2.34
N THR A 9 14.66 -41.82 -1.02
CA THR A 9 13.67 -40.91 -0.45
C THR A 9 14.12 -39.49 -0.79
N ASP A 10 13.81 -39.03 -2.00
CA ASP A 10 13.97 -37.63 -2.35
C ASP A 10 12.83 -36.87 -1.67
N GLY A 11 13.21 -36.14 -0.63
CA GLY A 11 12.29 -35.44 0.26
C GLY A 11 11.47 -34.42 -0.51
N THR A 12 10.15 -34.53 -0.39
CA THR A 12 9.21 -33.48 -0.79
C THR A 12 9.31 -32.31 0.21
N GLY A 13 10.48 -31.67 0.26
CA GLY A 13 10.72 -30.39 0.91
C GLY A 13 10.43 -29.25 -0.07
N GLY A 14 9.28 -29.31 -0.75
CA GLY A 14 8.81 -28.23 -1.60
C GLY A 14 8.16 -27.17 -0.74
N GLY A 15 8.97 -26.35 -0.07
CA GLY A 15 8.51 -25.06 0.44
C GLY A 15 8.16 -24.19 -0.76
N GLU A 16 6.96 -24.37 -1.31
CA GLU A 16 6.45 -23.55 -2.39
C GLU A 16 6.32 -22.13 -1.85
N LEU A 17 7.32 -21.30 -2.17
CA LEU A 17 7.34 -19.87 -1.84
C LEU A 17 6.07 -19.27 -2.44
N THR A 18 5.07 -19.05 -1.58
CA THR A 18 3.80 -18.49 -2.00
C THR A 18 4.07 -17.06 -2.45
N VAL A 19 3.81 -16.77 -3.72
CA VAL A 19 4.00 -15.42 -4.29
C VAL A 19 2.86 -14.54 -3.77
N PRO A 20 3.16 -13.37 -3.15
CA PRO A 20 2.15 -12.47 -2.59
C PRO A 20 1.44 -11.70 -3.71
N MET A 21 0.58 -12.40 -4.45
CA MET A 21 -0.05 -11.85 -5.65
C MET A 21 -1.02 -10.72 -5.32
N ALA A 22 -1.78 -10.81 -4.23
CA ALA A 22 -2.81 -9.82 -3.92
C ALA A 22 -2.19 -8.45 -3.56
N TRP A 23 -1.12 -8.45 -2.77
CA TRP A 23 -0.36 -7.25 -2.45
C TRP A 23 0.33 -6.66 -3.68
N LEU A 24 1.00 -7.50 -4.49
CA LEU A 24 1.67 -7.03 -5.70
C LEU A 24 0.69 -6.43 -6.72
N TYR A 25 -0.53 -6.97 -6.83
CA TYR A 25 -1.57 -6.36 -7.65
C TYR A 25 -2.04 -5.01 -7.09
N ALA A 26 -2.23 -4.91 -5.78
CA ALA A 26 -2.61 -3.66 -5.14
C ALA A 26 -1.55 -2.57 -5.31
N GLU A 27 -0.26 -2.90 -5.12
CA GLU A 27 0.86 -1.99 -5.38
C GLU A 27 0.92 -1.54 -6.83
N TYR A 28 0.74 -2.47 -7.77
CA TYR A 28 0.75 -2.15 -9.20
C TYR A 28 -0.37 -1.18 -9.57
N ILE A 29 -1.61 -1.43 -9.13
CA ILE A 29 -2.74 -0.53 -9.38
C ILE A 29 -2.48 0.84 -8.76
N ALA A 30 -1.98 0.89 -7.52
CA ALA A 30 -1.68 2.16 -6.84
C ALA A 30 -0.59 2.97 -7.57
N ASP A 31 0.47 2.30 -8.03
CA ASP A 31 1.57 2.91 -8.78
C ASP A 31 1.11 3.45 -10.14
N GLU A 32 0.26 2.71 -10.87
CA GLU A 32 -0.32 3.17 -12.14
C GLU A 32 -1.28 4.36 -11.96
N LEU A 33 -2.11 4.36 -10.91
CA LEU A 33 -2.99 5.48 -10.58
C LEU A 33 -2.17 6.76 -10.31
N LEU A 34 -1.12 6.65 -9.49
CA LEU A 34 -0.26 7.80 -9.16
C LEU A 34 0.56 8.31 -10.34
N ARG A 35 1.09 7.40 -11.17
CA ARG A 35 1.82 7.80 -12.38
C ARG A 35 0.92 8.50 -13.39
N THR A 36 -0.33 8.05 -13.52
CA THR A 36 -1.31 8.70 -14.39
C THR A 36 -1.63 10.11 -13.93
N GLY A 37 -1.73 10.33 -12.61
CA GLY A 37 -1.96 11.65 -12.03
C GLY A 37 -0.78 12.62 -12.11
N ASP A 38 0.43 12.15 -12.39
CA ASP A 38 1.70 12.91 -12.43
C ASP A 38 1.87 13.90 -11.26
N LEU A 39 1.41 13.48 -10.07
CA LEU A 39 1.31 14.37 -8.91
C LEU A 39 2.67 14.62 -8.24
N MET A 40 3.56 13.63 -8.25
CA MET A 40 4.86 13.65 -7.60
C MET A 40 5.88 12.79 -8.36
N PRO A 41 7.19 13.10 -8.27
CA PRO A 41 8.23 12.25 -8.86
C PRO A 41 8.21 10.82 -8.25
N PRO A 42 8.32 9.75 -9.06
CA PRO A 42 8.27 8.36 -8.56
C PRO A 42 9.35 7.98 -7.54
N THR A 43 10.42 8.76 -7.45
CA THR A 43 11.53 8.55 -6.51
C THR A 43 11.34 9.29 -5.18
N SER A 44 10.27 10.07 -5.03
CA SER A 44 9.98 10.87 -3.84
C SER A 44 9.37 10.04 -2.71
N PHE A 45 9.54 10.49 -1.47
CA PHE A 45 8.91 9.82 -0.32
C PHE A 45 7.39 10.03 -0.28
N GLU A 46 6.93 11.16 -0.82
CA GLU A 46 5.53 11.51 -0.99
C GLU A 46 4.85 10.54 -1.96
N PHE A 47 5.48 10.25 -3.10
CA PHE A 47 5.00 9.25 -4.05
C PHE A 47 4.87 7.88 -3.38
N ARG A 48 5.89 7.46 -2.62
CA ARG A 48 5.81 6.22 -1.85
C ARG A 48 4.67 6.25 -0.83
N ALA A 49 4.50 7.34 -0.11
CA ALA A 49 3.43 7.49 0.87
C ALA A 49 2.04 7.37 0.23
N GLY A 50 1.82 8.02 -0.92
CA GLY A 50 0.60 7.87 -1.69
C GLY A 50 0.39 6.44 -2.16
N ARG A 51 1.43 5.83 -2.71
CA ARG A 51 1.37 4.47 -3.27
C ARG A 51 1.05 3.46 -2.18
N ASP A 52 1.76 3.50 -1.07
CA ASP A 52 1.59 2.54 0.03
C ASP A 52 0.21 2.74 0.70
N ALA A 53 -0.29 3.98 0.84
CA ALA A 53 -1.62 4.25 1.37
C ALA A 53 -2.74 3.75 0.44
N LEU A 54 -2.57 3.96 -0.87
CA LEU A 54 -3.53 3.51 -1.88
C LEU A 54 -3.51 1.98 -2.03
N ALA A 55 -2.32 1.35 -2.05
CA ALA A 55 -2.16 -0.09 -2.08
C ALA A 55 -2.82 -0.76 -0.86
N LEU A 56 -2.63 -0.22 0.35
CA LEU A 56 -3.34 -0.70 1.55
C LEU A 56 -4.85 -0.58 1.41
N THR A 57 -5.34 0.55 0.87
CA THR A 57 -6.77 0.76 0.66
C THR A 57 -7.34 -0.29 -0.29
N ILE A 58 -6.67 -0.54 -1.41
CA ILE A 58 -7.06 -1.52 -2.43
C ILE A 58 -7.03 -2.94 -1.82
N PHE A 59 -5.91 -3.32 -1.21
CA PHE A 59 -5.70 -4.63 -0.61
C PHE A 59 -6.73 -4.95 0.47
N LEU A 60 -6.94 -4.02 1.41
CA LEU A 60 -7.86 -4.23 2.54
C LEU A 60 -9.34 -4.13 2.14
N SER A 61 -9.65 -3.41 1.06
CA SER A 61 -11.00 -3.40 0.47
C SER A 61 -11.33 -4.74 -0.20
N ASP A 62 -10.32 -5.46 -0.71
CA ASP A 62 -10.50 -6.77 -1.36
C ASP A 62 -10.11 -7.97 -0.48
N ALA A 63 -9.91 -7.79 0.82
CA ALA A 63 -9.61 -8.87 1.77
C ALA A 63 -10.69 -10.00 1.86
N GLY A 64 -11.72 -9.96 1.00
CA GLY A 64 -12.69 -11.03 0.72
C GLY A 64 -12.35 -11.91 -0.50
N GLY A 65 -11.27 -11.65 -1.25
CA GLY A 65 -10.68 -12.56 -2.23
C GLY A 65 -11.19 -12.45 -3.68
N GLU A 66 -11.61 -11.28 -4.16
CA GLU A 66 -12.18 -11.13 -5.51
C GLU A 66 -11.69 -9.89 -6.28
N LEU A 67 -10.38 -9.63 -6.35
CA LEU A 67 -9.77 -8.79 -7.39
C LEU A 67 -9.82 -9.49 -8.76
N SER A 68 -11.02 -9.79 -9.26
CA SER A 68 -11.22 -10.00 -10.69
C SER A 68 -11.18 -8.62 -11.36
N GLY A 69 -10.25 -8.39 -12.29
CA GLY A 69 -9.91 -7.07 -12.86
C GLY A 69 -11.08 -6.23 -13.42
N ILE A 70 -12.27 -6.81 -13.58
CA ILE A 70 -13.51 -6.10 -13.97
C ILE A 70 -14.08 -5.25 -12.82
N ARG A 71 -13.72 -5.52 -11.55
CA ARG A 71 -14.20 -4.78 -10.37
C ARG A 71 -13.47 -3.46 -10.09
N VAL A 72 -12.28 -3.22 -10.65
CA VAL A 72 -11.47 -2.03 -10.32
C VAL A 72 -12.27 -0.74 -10.50
N ILE A 73 -12.95 -0.57 -11.65
CA ILE A 73 -13.76 0.63 -11.92
C ILE A 73 -14.93 0.76 -10.93
N THR A 74 -15.59 -0.35 -10.59
CA THR A 74 -16.69 -0.33 -9.61
C THR A 74 -16.24 -0.08 -8.17
N GLN A 75 -14.95 -0.28 -7.88
CA GLN A 75 -14.37 -0.06 -6.55
C GLN A 75 -13.76 1.33 -6.38
N LEU A 76 -13.59 2.11 -7.45
CA LEU A 76 -13.05 3.47 -7.37
C LEU A 76 -13.88 4.35 -6.43
N GLU A 77 -15.21 4.25 -6.48
CA GLU A 77 -16.10 4.99 -5.56
C GLU A 77 -15.85 4.60 -4.09
N THR A 78 -15.64 3.31 -3.82
CA THR A 78 -15.29 2.80 -2.49
C THR A 78 -13.96 3.39 -2.02
N TRP A 79 -12.93 3.36 -2.88
CA TRP A 79 -11.60 3.87 -2.54
C TRP A 79 -11.61 5.39 -2.35
N LEU A 80 -12.36 6.14 -3.17
CA LEU A 80 -12.58 7.57 -2.99
C LEU A 80 -13.23 7.85 -1.64
N SER A 81 -14.26 7.09 -1.28
CA SER A 81 -14.92 7.24 0.01
C SER A 81 -14.00 6.94 1.19
N LEU A 82 -13.07 5.99 1.07
CA LEU A 82 -12.13 5.62 2.14
C LEU A 82 -10.96 6.60 2.27
N THR A 83 -10.55 7.22 1.16
CA THR A 83 -9.42 8.17 1.10
C THR A 83 -9.85 9.63 1.27
N ALA A 84 -11.17 9.89 1.36
CA ALA A 84 -11.70 11.23 1.57
C ALA A 84 -11.20 11.86 2.88
N TYR A 85 -11.02 13.17 2.83
CA TYR A 85 -10.69 13.97 4.01
C TYR A 85 -11.74 13.77 5.11
N ASP A 86 -11.31 13.71 6.38
CA ASP A 86 -12.12 13.45 7.59
C ASP A 86 -12.57 12.00 7.84
N GLN A 87 -12.14 11.04 7.02
CA GLN A 87 -12.37 9.63 7.31
C GLN A 87 -11.35 9.09 8.33
N PRO A 88 -11.76 8.21 9.27
CA PRO A 88 -10.86 7.56 10.22
C PRO A 88 -10.06 6.43 9.54
N TRP A 89 -9.46 6.70 8.38
CA TRP A 89 -8.77 5.72 7.53
C TRP A 89 -7.72 4.93 8.31
N ARG A 90 -6.96 5.58 9.19
CA ARG A 90 -5.98 4.90 10.04
C ARG A 90 -6.61 3.81 10.90
N ASP A 91 -7.74 4.12 11.55
CA ASP A 91 -8.39 3.19 12.45
C ASP A 91 -9.05 2.06 11.65
N TRP A 92 -9.58 2.37 10.46
CA TRP A 92 -10.04 1.39 9.49
C TRP A 92 -8.93 0.41 9.07
N VAL A 93 -7.74 0.91 8.68
CA VAL A 93 -6.59 0.07 8.31
C VAL A 93 -6.21 -0.83 9.49
N ARG A 94 -6.04 -0.27 10.69
CA ARG A 94 -5.68 -1.03 11.88
C ARG A 94 -6.68 -2.15 12.18
N GLU A 95 -7.98 -1.86 12.09
CA GLU A 95 -9.02 -2.87 12.30
C GLU A 95 -8.95 -3.99 11.24
N HIS A 96 -8.80 -3.64 9.97
CA HIS A 96 -8.76 -4.62 8.88
C HIS A 96 -7.51 -5.49 8.95
N MET A 97 -6.35 -4.89 9.24
CA MET A 97 -5.08 -5.60 9.47
C MET A 97 -5.18 -6.56 10.67
N ALA A 98 -5.80 -6.14 11.77
CA ALA A 98 -6.01 -6.99 12.94
C ALA A 98 -6.91 -8.20 12.63
N ARG A 99 -7.98 -8.00 11.85
CA ARG A 99 -8.88 -9.08 11.43
C ARG A 99 -8.17 -10.07 10.50
N LEU A 100 -7.36 -9.59 9.55
CA LEU A 100 -6.56 -10.48 8.68
C LEU A 100 -5.49 -11.23 9.47
N GLY A 101 -4.80 -10.56 10.39
CA GLY A 101 -3.84 -11.20 11.28
C GLY A 101 -4.46 -12.32 12.12
N ALA A 102 -5.67 -12.11 12.65
CA ALA A 102 -6.38 -13.15 13.38
C ALA A 102 -6.69 -14.37 12.47
N LYS A 103 -7.18 -14.14 11.24
CA LYS A 103 -7.45 -15.22 10.27
C LYS A 103 -6.19 -15.99 9.88
N ALA A 104 -5.06 -15.31 9.69
CA ALA A 104 -3.79 -15.96 9.37
C ALA A 104 -3.27 -16.82 10.54
N VAL A 105 -3.45 -16.36 11.79
CA VAL A 105 -3.14 -17.16 12.97
C VAL A 105 -4.03 -18.40 13.08
N GLU A 106 -5.33 -18.26 12.78
CA GLU A 106 -6.29 -19.37 12.76
C GLU A 106 -5.98 -20.41 11.67
N SER A 107 -5.56 -19.97 10.48
CA SER A 107 -5.21 -20.86 9.38
C SER A 107 -3.87 -21.59 9.61
N GLY A 108 -2.99 -21.03 10.45
CA GLY A 108 -1.67 -21.59 10.76
C GLY A 108 -0.70 -21.60 9.57
N ALA A 109 -1.06 -20.91 8.48
CA ALA A 109 -0.24 -20.79 7.28
C ALA A 109 0.34 -19.38 7.17
N PRO A 110 1.59 -19.24 6.67
CA PRO A 110 2.16 -17.92 6.39
C PRO A 110 1.32 -17.20 5.33
N ASP A 111 1.07 -15.91 5.55
CA ASP A 111 0.36 -15.03 4.63
C ASP A 111 1.36 -13.94 4.14
N PRO A 112 2.07 -14.19 3.02
CA PRO A 112 3.10 -13.27 2.54
C PRO A 112 2.51 -11.94 2.05
N ASP A 113 1.24 -11.92 1.61
CA ASP A 113 0.54 -10.69 1.24
C ASP A 113 0.35 -9.80 2.48
N LEU A 114 -0.11 -10.39 3.58
CA LEU A 114 -0.29 -9.69 4.85
C LEU A 114 1.04 -9.21 5.45
N GLU A 115 2.12 -9.95 5.30
CA GLU A 115 3.46 -9.53 5.74
C GLU A 115 3.92 -8.25 5.03
N LEU A 116 3.74 -8.18 3.71
CA LEU A 116 4.09 -6.99 2.92
C LEU A 116 3.17 -5.81 3.25
N ALA A 117 1.87 -6.04 3.36
CA ALA A 117 0.91 -5.01 3.80
C ALA A 117 1.26 -4.47 5.20
N SER A 118 1.68 -5.35 6.11
CA SER A 118 2.11 -4.95 7.47
C SER A 118 3.37 -4.11 7.45
N ALA A 119 4.33 -4.44 6.58
CA ALA A 119 5.54 -3.66 6.41
C ALA A 119 5.25 -2.26 5.86
N ALA A 120 4.35 -2.14 4.88
CA ALA A 120 3.91 -0.87 4.32
C ALA A 120 3.15 -0.03 5.37
N TRP A 121 2.21 -0.64 6.10
CA TRP A 121 1.49 0.03 7.18
C TRP A 121 2.44 0.57 8.25
N ARG A 122 3.38 -0.26 8.71
CA ARG A 122 4.40 0.16 9.69
C ARG A 122 5.23 1.33 9.17
N TRP A 123 5.68 1.28 7.92
CA TRP A 123 6.46 2.38 7.35
C TRP A 123 5.67 3.69 7.33
N LEU A 124 4.39 3.64 6.95
CA LEU A 124 3.51 4.81 6.93
C LEU A 124 3.23 5.39 8.31
N GLU A 125 3.12 4.53 9.32
CA GLU A 125 2.83 4.91 10.71
C GLU A 125 4.07 5.48 11.42
N GLU A 126 5.24 4.90 11.19
CA GLU A 126 6.48 5.23 11.89
C GLU A 126 7.30 6.33 11.20
N THR A 127 7.06 6.58 9.91
CA THR A 127 7.81 7.60 9.15
C THR A 127 7.09 8.93 9.18
N GLU A 128 7.81 9.98 9.58
CA GLU A 128 7.38 11.36 9.40
C GLU A 128 8.08 11.96 8.19
N LEU A 129 7.33 12.66 7.37
CA LEU A 129 7.83 13.40 6.23
C LEU A 129 7.68 14.90 6.53
N LEU A 130 8.62 15.67 6.03
CA LEU A 130 8.48 17.11 6.01
C LEU A 130 7.36 17.42 5.03
N ALA A 131 6.24 17.94 5.51
CA ALA A 131 5.18 18.36 4.59
C ALA A 131 5.77 19.49 3.72
N PRO A 132 5.93 19.30 2.39
CA PRO A 132 6.09 20.46 1.53
C PRO A 132 4.83 21.31 1.68
N ASP A 133 4.94 22.62 1.51
CA ASP A 133 3.78 23.51 1.53
C ASP A 133 2.85 23.07 0.38
N LEU A 134 1.83 22.26 0.66
CA LEU A 134 0.92 21.69 -0.34
C LEU A 134 0.02 22.78 -0.97
N ASP A 135 0.04 23.99 -0.40
CA ASP A 135 -0.57 25.20 -0.96
C ASP A 135 0.30 25.87 -2.04
N ALA A 136 1.52 25.36 -2.31
CA ALA A 136 2.38 25.87 -3.37
C ALA A 136 1.81 25.49 -4.75
N VAL A 137 1.03 26.41 -5.31
CA VAL A 137 0.42 26.32 -6.65
C VAL A 137 1.46 25.93 -7.72
N PRO A 138 1.20 24.90 -8.55
CA PRO A 138 2.07 24.56 -9.66
C PRO A 138 2.04 25.69 -10.70
N GLY A 139 3.14 26.44 -10.81
CA GLY A 139 3.29 27.56 -11.75
C GLY A 139 3.96 28.82 -11.17
N GLY A 140 4.13 28.90 -9.85
CA GLY A 140 4.96 29.93 -9.23
C GLY A 140 6.43 29.50 -9.26
N GLY A 141 7.26 30.14 -10.09
CA GLY A 141 8.71 29.96 -10.01
C GLY A 141 9.22 30.25 -8.60
N PRO A 142 10.36 29.68 -8.19
CA PRO A 142 10.86 29.82 -6.81
C PRO A 142 11.01 31.30 -6.47
N VAL A 143 10.21 31.78 -5.52
CA VAL A 143 10.41 33.10 -4.92
C VAL A 143 11.64 32.95 -4.01
N PRO A 144 12.76 33.65 -4.28
CA PRO A 144 13.95 33.52 -3.46
C PRO A 144 13.68 34.24 -2.12
N GLY A 145 13.37 33.48 -1.07
CA GLY A 145 13.21 34.03 0.29
C GLY A 145 12.25 33.30 1.25
N GLU A 146 11.44 32.36 0.79
CA GLU A 146 10.50 31.59 1.65
C GLU A 146 11.01 30.16 1.90
N ASP A 147 12.16 30.01 2.55
CA ASP A 147 12.67 28.70 3.01
C ASP A 147 12.54 28.54 4.54
N ASP A 148 11.76 29.42 5.17
CA ASP A 148 11.62 29.53 6.64
C ASP A 148 10.14 29.54 7.09
N GLY A 149 9.27 28.86 6.33
CA GLY A 149 7.96 28.44 6.83
C GLY A 149 8.11 27.38 7.92
N PRO A 150 7.17 27.27 8.89
CA PRO A 150 7.27 26.28 9.95
C PRO A 150 7.34 24.88 9.35
N LYS A 151 8.46 24.18 9.58
CA LYS A 151 8.69 22.80 9.15
C LYS A 151 7.75 21.87 9.93
N VAL A 152 6.61 21.54 9.32
CA VAL A 152 5.63 20.63 9.92
C VAL A 152 6.00 19.20 9.53
N TRP A 153 6.51 18.45 10.51
CA TRP A 153 6.67 17.01 10.40
C TRP A 153 5.30 16.36 10.50
N THR A 154 4.97 15.57 9.49
CA THR A 154 3.66 14.93 9.36
C THR A 154 3.86 13.44 9.09
N PRO A 155 3.13 12.55 9.79
CA PRO A 155 3.16 11.12 9.48
C PRO A 155 2.90 10.86 7.99
N ALA A 156 3.66 9.94 7.39
CA ALA A 156 3.61 9.68 5.95
C ALA A 156 2.19 9.36 5.47
N TRP A 157 1.39 8.61 6.24
CA TRP A 157 -0.01 8.32 5.88
C TRP A 157 -0.90 9.57 5.73
N ARG A 158 -0.64 10.64 6.51
CA ARG A 158 -1.45 11.87 6.41
C ARG A 158 -1.19 12.64 5.12
N LEU A 159 0.00 12.52 4.54
CA LEU A 159 0.34 13.09 3.24
C LEU A 159 -0.05 12.15 2.10
N GLY A 160 0.17 10.84 2.30
CA GLY A 160 -0.15 9.82 1.32
C GLY A 160 -1.65 9.71 1.01
N LEU A 161 -2.51 9.91 2.01
CA LEU A 161 -3.97 9.81 1.84
C LEU A 161 -4.54 10.81 0.82
N PRO A 162 -4.33 12.14 0.98
CA PRO A 162 -4.75 13.12 -0.03
C PRO A 162 -4.14 12.85 -1.40
N LEU A 163 -2.88 12.42 -1.45
CA LEU A 163 -2.21 12.13 -2.72
C LEU A 163 -2.87 10.94 -3.45
N GLY A 164 -3.16 9.86 -2.72
CA GLY A 164 -3.90 8.71 -3.25
C GLY A 164 -5.33 9.08 -3.67
N HIS A 165 -6.01 9.91 -2.90
CA HIS A 165 -7.34 10.42 -3.22
C HIS A 165 -7.34 11.21 -4.54
N LEU A 166 -6.39 12.13 -4.72
CA LEU A 166 -6.23 12.90 -5.95
C LEU A 166 -5.87 12.01 -7.14
N ALA A 167 -5.01 11.00 -6.94
CA ALA A 167 -4.65 10.06 -8.00
C ALA A 167 -5.87 9.30 -8.54
N ILE A 168 -6.80 8.88 -7.66
CA ILE A 168 -8.04 8.24 -8.09
C ILE A 168 -8.94 9.21 -8.87
N HIS A 169 -8.98 10.49 -8.48
CA HIS A 169 -9.77 11.51 -9.17
C HIS A 169 -9.26 11.88 -10.57
N LEU A 170 -7.96 11.74 -10.82
CA LEU A 170 -7.32 12.10 -12.07
C LEU A 170 -7.26 10.95 -13.10
N PHE A 171 -7.59 9.74 -12.69
CA PHE A 171 -7.64 8.54 -13.52
C PHE A 171 -9.00 8.39 -14.22
#